data_AF-A0A530R3F2-F1
#
_entry.id   AF-A0A530R3F2-F1
#
_cell.length_a   1.000
_cell.length_b   1.000
_cell.length_c   1.000
_cell.angle_alpha   90.00
_cell.angle_beta   90.00
_cell.angle_gamma   90.00
#
_symmetry.space_group_name_H-M   'P 1'
#
loop_
_entity.id
_entity.type
_entity.pdbx_description
1 polymer ?
#
loop_
_entity_poly.entity_id
_entity_poly.type
_entity_poly.pdbx_seq_one_letter_code
_entity_poly.pdbx_strand_id
1 'polypeptide(L)'
;KKDAPPLAAVRAKMALAAQAAALGNPAELQRRLAENPGDHQARFDLAMVQNANGERMAAADNLLAIVKADRSWNDDGAKTQLLQFFEAWGMTDEATLAARRKLSSLLFS
;
A
#
# COMPACT_ATOMS: atom_id res chain seq x y z
N LYS A 1 -6.29 36.54 13.23
CA LYS A 1 -6.41 35.19 13.84
C LYS A 1 -6.44 34.21 12.66
N LYS A 2 -5.34 33.67 12.10
CA LYS A 2 -4.43 32.63 12.66
C LYS A 2 -5.26 31.70 13.56
N ASP A 3 -5.64 30.49 13.14
CA ASP A 3 -4.73 29.38 12.81
C ASP A 3 -5.29 28.35 11.82
N ALA A 4 -4.35 27.67 11.16
CA ALA A 4 -4.49 26.94 9.91
C ALA A 4 -4.89 25.45 10.11
N PRO A 5 -6.07 25.00 9.62
CA PRO A 5 -6.41 23.57 9.55
C PRO A 5 -5.39 22.67 8.80
N PRO A 6 -4.62 23.16 7.80
CA PRO A 6 -3.57 22.37 7.15
C PRO A 6 -2.46 21.87 8.08
N LEU A 7 -2.09 22.64 9.11
CA LEU A 7 -0.92 22.32 9.95
C LEU A 7 -1.18 21.13 10.88
N ALA A 8 -2.43 20.95 11.35
CA ALA A 8 -2.81 19.82 12.19
C ALA A 8 -2.82 18.51 11.39
N ALA A 9 -3.34 18.54 10.15
CA ALA A 9 -3.31 17.39 9.26
C ALA A 9 -1.87 17.01 8.87
N VAL A 10 -1.00 18.00 8.61
CA VAL A 10 0.42 17.75 8.32
C VAL A 10 1.15 17.19 9.54
N ARG A 11 0.89 17.67 10.76
CA ARG A 11 1.49 17.11 11.98
C ARG A 11 0.99 15.72 12.30
N ALA A 12 -0.30 15.45 12.12
CA ALA A 12 -0.87 14.10 12.26
C ALA A 12 -0.21 13.15 11.25
N LYS A 13 -0.06 13.57 10.00
CA LYS A 13 0.70 12.83 8.97
C LYS A 13 2.16 12.63 9.35
N MET A 14 2.84 13.62 9.95
CA MET A 14 4.23 13.47 10.40
C MET A 14 4.37 12.54 11.61
N ALA A 15 3.43 12.57 12.56
CA ALA A 15 3.42 11.67 13.71
C ALA A 15 3.13 10.22 13.28
N LEU A 16 2.20 10.03 12.34
CA LEU A 16 1.97 8.74 11.69
C LEU A 16 3.22 8.28 10.92
N ALA A 17 3.87 9.19 10.19
CA ALA A 17 5.12 8.91 9.48
C ALA A 17 6.26 8.53 10.43
N ALA A 18 6.32 9.08 11.64
CA ALA A 18 7.33 8.74 12.64
C ALA A 18 7.09 7.35 13.27
N GLN A 19 5.82 6.99 13.55
CA GLN A 19 5.48 5.63 14.01
C GLN A 19 5.75 4.59 12.93
N ALA A 20 5.41 4.94 11.69
CA ALA A 20 5.68 4.09 10.56
C ALA A 20 7.18 4.02 10.22
N ALA A 21 8.00 5.04 10.50
CA ALA A 21 9.45 4.98 10.31
C ALA A 21 10.15 3.85 11.10
N ALA A 22 9.54 3.33 12.17
CA ALA A 22 10.01 2.12 12.86
C ALA A 22 9.75 0.81 12.08
N LEU A 23 8.81 0.84 11.12
CA LEU A 23 8.42 -0.23 10.21
C LEU A 23 8.85 0.04 8.74
N GLY A 24 9.30 1.27 8.44
CA GLY A 24 9.59 1.83 7.12
C GLY A 24 8.90 3.18 6.92
N ASN A 25 9.61 4.26 6.58
CA ASN A 25 9.03 5.61 6.49
C ASN A 25 8.07 5.74 5.27
N PRO A 26 6.74 5.79 5.45
CA PRO A 26 5.80 5.83 4.33
C PRO A 26 5.87 7.14 3.57
N ALA A 27 6.22 8.26 4.23
CA ALA A 27 6.40 9.53 3.54
C ALA A 27 7.60 9.46 2.59
N GLU A 28 8.67 8.76 2.97
CA GLU A 28 9.82 8.55 2.10
C GLU A 28 9.47 7.65 0.91
N LEU A 29 8.75 6.55 1.15
CA LEU A 29 8.29 5.66 0.09
C LEU A 29 7.35 6.38 -0.89
N GLN A 30 6.46 7.25 -0.38
CA GLN A 30 5.62 8.09 -1.21
C GLN A 30 6.42 9.11 -2.03
N ARG A 31 7.47 9.72 -1.46
CA ARG A 31 8.37 10.61 -2.21
C ARG A 31 9.07 9.85 -3.33
N ARG A 32 9.65 8.69 -3.03
CA ARG A 32 10.29 7.82 -4.03
C ARG A 32 9.33 7.45 -5.15
N LEU A 33 8.07 7.16 -4.83
CA LEU A 33 7.04 6.87 -5.85
C LEU A 33 6.59 8.10 -6.65
N ALA A 34 6.64 9.29 -6.06
CA ALA A 34 6.35 10.54 -6.76
C ALA A 34 7.47 10.88 -7.77
N GLU A 35 8.71 10.61 -7.41
CA GLU A 35 9.88 10.79 -8.28
C GLU A 35 10.02 9.67 -9.31
N ASN A 36 9.74 8.43 -8.91
CA ASN A 36 9.77 7.24 -9.75
C ASN A 36 8.51 6.38 -9.54
N PRO A 37 7.44 6.63 -10.32
CA PRO A 37 6.22 5.81 -10.27
C PRO A 37 6.43 4.34 -10.66
N GLY A 38 7.58 3.98 -11.25
CA GLY A 38 7.99 2.62 -11.58
C GLY A 38 8.75 1.89 -10.49
N ASP A 39 8.98 2.51 -9.32
CA ASP A 39 9.65 1.87 -8.19
C ASP A 39 8.71 0.86 -7.51
N HIS A 40 8.62 -0.34 -8.07
CA HIS A 40 7.80 -1.42 -7.55
C HIS A 40 8.24 -1.86 -6.15
N GLN A 41 9.53 -1.76 -5.83
CA GLN A 41 10.04 -2.06 -4.49
C GLN A 41 9.47 -1.06 -3.47
N ALA A 42 9.57 0.25 -3.74
CA ALA A 42 9.01 1.26 -2.85
C ALA A 42 7.49 1.12 -2.70
N ARG A 43 6.80 0.72 -3.77
CA ARG A 43 5.36 0.46 -3.74
C ARG A 43 5.01 -0.76 -2.88
N PHE A 44 5.82 -1.80 -2.96
CA PHE A 44 5.67 -3.01 -2.14
C PHE A 44 5.90 -2.70 -0.66
N ASP A 45 7.00 -2.02 -0.35
CA ASP A 45 7.34 -1.61 1.02
C ASP A 45 6.24 -0.71 1.61
N LEU A 46 5.68 0.19 0.79
CA LEU A 46 4.58 1.05 1.22
C LEU A 46 3.33 0.23 1.55
N ALA A 47 3.03 -0.80 0.77
CA ALA A 47 1.91 -1.71 1.07
C ALA A 47 2.10 -2.44 2.40
N MET A 48 3.32 -2.89 2.71
CA MET A 48 3.64 -3.53 3.98
C MET A 48 3.41 -2.60 5.17
N VAL A 49 3.89 -1.35 5.07
CA VAL A 49 3.71 -0.32 6.10
C VAL A 49 2.22 0.02 6.28
N GLN A 50 1.49 0.19 5.18
CA GLN A 50 0.05 0.48 5.21
C GLN A 50 -0.74 -0.66 5.86
N ASN A 51 -0.42 -1.91 5.53
CA ASN A 51 -1.04 -3.06 6.17
C ASN A 51 -0.78 -3.10 7.68
N ALA A 52 0.46 -2.83 8.11
CA ALA A 52 0.80 -2.75 9.53
C ALA A 52 0.05 -1.63 10.26
N ASN A 53 -0.27 -0.53 9.57
CA ASN A 53 -1.08 0.57 10.09
C ASN A 53 -2.60 0.31 10.01
N GLY A 54 -3.04 -0.85 9.52
CA GLY A 54 -4.46 -1.19 9.33
C GLY A 54 -5.09 -0.59 8.08
N GLU A 55 -4.33 0.06 7.21
CA GLU A 55 -4.77 0.65 5.94
C GLU A 55 -4.88 -0.42 4.83
N ARG A 56 -5.68 -1.46 5.07
CA ARG A 56 -5.77 -2.68 4.22
C ARG A 56 -6.08 -2.40 2.76
N MET A 57 -7.05 -1.51 2.51
CA MET A 57 -7.44 -1.12 1.15
C MET A 57 -6.27 -0.47 0.38
N ALA A 58 -5.55 0.45 1.04
CA ALA A 58 -4.42 1.13 0.42
C ALA A 58 -3.25 0.16 0.16
N ALA A 59 -3.00 -0.75 1.10
CA ALA A 59 -2.00 -1.80 0.95
C ALA A 59 -2.30 -2.70 -0.25
N ALA A 60 -3.54 -3.19 -0.36
CA ALA A 60 -3.97 -4.02 -1.47
C ALA A 60 -3.86 -3.29 -2.82
N ASP A 61 -4.27 -2.02 -2.88
CA ASP A 61 -4.20 -1.22 -4.10
C ASP A 61 -2.75 -1.00 -4.58
N ASN A 62 -1.80 -0.83 -3.66
CA ASN A 62 -0.37 -0.75 -4.01
C ASN A 62 0.15 -2.05 -4.61
N LEU A 63 -0.17 -3.21 -4.04
CA LEU A 63 0.24 -4.50 -4.59
C LEU A 63 -0.42 -4.79 -5.93
N LEU A 64 -1.71 -4.48 -6.08
CA LEU A 64 -2.43 -4.60 -7.35
C LEU A 64 -1.84 -3.72 -8.45
N ALA A 65 -1.37 -2.52 -8.10
CA ALA A 65 -0.71 -1.63 -9.04
C ALA A 65 0.64 -2.18 -9.51
N ILE A 66 1.37 -2.94 -8.68
CA ILE A 66 2.55 -3.69 -9.13
C ILE A 66 2.12 -4.79 -10.10
N VAL A 67 1.16 -5.65 -9.72
CA VAL A 67 0.68 -6.75 -10.58
C VAL A 67 0.16 -6.25 -11.94
N LYS A 68 -0.48 -5.08 -11.96
CA LYS A 68 -0.94 -4.44 -13.20
C LYS A 68 0.23 -4.01 -14.11
N ALA A 69 1.33 -3.53 -13.53
CA ALA A 69 2.48 -3.02 -14.27
C ALA A 69 3.41 -4.16 -14.70
N ASP A 70 3.74 -5.07 -13.78
CA ASP A 70 4.57 -6.25 -14.00
C ASP A 70 4.06 -7.39 -13.11
N ARG A 71 3.42 -8.38 -13.75
CA ARG A 71 2.84 -9.54 -13.05
C ARG A 71 3.91 -10.43 -12.43
N SER A 72 5.07 -10.54 -13.09
CA SER A 72 6.20 -11.40 -12.71
C SER A 72 7.19 -10.73 -11.76
N TRP A 73 6.94 -9.47 -11.39
CA TRP A 73 7.85 -8.71 -10.54
C TRP A 73 8.19 -9.49 -9.27
N ASN A 74 9.49 -9.72 -9.06
CA ASN A 74 10.05 -10.44 -7.92
C ASN A 74 9.42 -11.83 -7.72
N ASP A 75 9.39 -12.66 -8.77
CA ASP A 75 8.82 -14.01 -8.76
C ASP A 75 7.34 -14.04 -8.30
N ASP A 76 6.53 -13.16 -8.89
CA ASP A 76 5.14 -12.90 -8.49
C ASP A 76 4.98 -12.37 -7.04
N GLY A 77 6.02 -11.77 -6.48
CA GLY A 77 6.07 -11.36 -5.07
C GLY A 77 4.90 -10.48 -4.63
N ALA A 78 4.45 -9.56 -5.49
CA ALA A 78 3.28 -8.73 -5.20
C ALA A 78 1.96 -9.53 -5.11
N LYS A 79 1.77 -10.50 -6.01
CA LYS A 79 0.59 -11.39 -6.00
C LYS A 79 0.63 -12.28 -4.76
N THR A 80 1.79 -12.88 -4.46
CA THR A 80 1.97 -13.75 -3.30
C THR A 80 1.68 -13.01 -1.99
N GLN A 81 2.21 -11.79 -1.84
CA GLN A 81 1.94 -10.97 -0.65
C GLN A 81 0.46 -10.61 -0.52
N LEU A 82 -0.22 -10.32 -1.64
CA LEU A 82 -1.64 -10.00 -1.64
C LEU A 82 -2.49 -11.20 -1.19
N LEU A 83 -2.12 -12.42 -1.58
CA LEU A 83 -2.78 -13.64 -1.10
C LEU A 83 -2.57 -13.86 0.42
N GLN A 84 -1.35 -13.62 0.92
CA GLN A 84 -1.08 -13.68 2.36
C GLN A 84 -1.90 -12.66 3.15
N PHE A 85 -2.09 -11.45 2.61
CA PHE A 85 -2.98 -10.45 3.22
C PHE A 85 -4.42 -10.93 3.28
N PHE A 86 -4.92 -11.58 2.23
CA PHE A 86 -6.28 -12.13 2.25
C PHE A 86 -6.47 -13.18 3.34
N GLU A 87 -5.49 -14.07 3.52
CA GLU A 87 -5.51 -15.06 4.59
C GLU A 87 -5.48 -14.40 5.98
N ALA A 88 -4.66 -13.37 6.16
CA ALA A 88 -4.53 -12.65 7.43
C ALA A 88 -5.78 -11.81 7.78
N TRP A 89 -6.40 -11.16 6.80
CA TRP A 89 -7.60 -10.32 7.01
C TRP A 89 -8.88 -11.15 7.07
N GLY A 90 -8.88 -12.32 6.42
CA GLY A 90 -10.04 -13.18 6.26
C GLY A 90 -10.74 -13.00 4.92
N MET A 91 -11.39 -14.07 4.46
CA MET A 91 -12.02 -14.14 3.13
C MET A 91 -13.24 -13.23 2.96
N THR A 92 -13.86 -12.80 4.07
CA THR A 92 -15.05 -11.95 4.11
C THR A 92 -14.73 -10.48 4.39
N ASP A 93 -13.46 -10.14 4.62
CA ASP A 93 -13.04 -8.75 4.80
C ASP A 93 -13.30 -7.94 3.53
N GLU A 94 -13.78 -6.70 3.68
CA GLU A 94 -14.13 -5.83 2.55
C GLU A 94 -12.93 -5.57 1.63
N ALA A 95 -11.73 -5.42 2.19
CA ALA A 95 -10.51 -5.21 1.42
C ALA A 95 -10.13 -6.47 0.63
N THR A 96 -10.24 -7.64 1.25
CA THR A 96 -10.06 -8.93 0.57
C THR A 96 -11.03 -9.07 -0.62
N LEU A 97 -12.32 -8.82 -0.42
CA LEU A 97 -13.34 -8.96 -1.47
C LEU A 97 -13.07 -7.99 -2.64
N ALA A 98 -12.81 -6.72 -2.33
CA ALA A 98 -12.54 -5.71 -3.33
C ALA A 98 -11.27 -6.03 -4.14
N ALA A 99 -10.19 -6.42 -3.46
CA ALA A 99 -8.91 -6.71 -4.08
C ALA A 99 -8.94 -8.01 -4.90
N ARG A 100 -9.62 -9.07 -4.45
CA ARG A 100 -9.79 -10.31 -5.24
C ARG A 100 -10.49 -10.06 -6.57
N ARG A 101 -11.54 -9.23 -6.57
CA ARG A 101 -12.24 -8.83 -7.79
C ARG A 101 -11.31 -8.09 -8.76
N LYS A 102 -10.53 -7.13 -8.25
CA LYS A 102 -9.54 -6.39 -9.06
C LYS A 102 -8.44 -7.33 -9.60
N LEU A 103 -7.90 -8.20 -8.76
CA LEU A 103 -6.86 -9.17 -9.15
C LEU A 103 -7.36 -10.10 -10.26
N SER A 104 -8.57 -10.65 -10.12
CA SER A 104 -9.18 -11.49 -11.15
C SER A 104 -9.31 -10.75 -12.49
N SER A 105 -9.83 -9.52 -12.46
CA SER A 105 -9.90 -8.68 -13.66
C SER A 105 -8.54 -8.40 -14.26
N LEU A 106 -7.48 -8.23 -13.45
CA LEU A 106 -6.12 -7.99 -13.97
C LEU A 106 -5.49 -9.24 -14.57
N LEU A 107 -5.85 -10.44 -14.13
CA LEU A 107 -5.25 -11.70 -14.60
C LEU A 107 -5.95 -12.29 -15.83
N PHE A 108 -7.27 -12.10 -15.92
CA PHE A 108 -8.12 -12.71 -16.96
C PHE A 108 -8.65 -11.70 -18.00
N SER A 109 -8.21 -10.44 -17.93
CA SER A 109 -8.40 -9.46 -19.00
C SER A 109 -7.23 -9.41 -19.96
#